data_AF-A0A3L7QFL6-F1
#
_entry.id   AF-A0A3L7QFL6-F1
#
_cell.length_a   1.000
_cell.length_b   1.000
_cell.length_c   1.000
_cell.angle_alpha   90.00
_cell.angle_beta   90.00
_cell.angle_gamma   90.00
#
_symmetry.space_group_name_H-M   'P 1'
#
loop_
_entity.id
_entity.type
_entity.pdbx_description
1 polymer ?
#
loop_
_entity_poly.entity_id
_entity_poly.type
_entity_poly.pdbx_seq_one_letter_code
_entity_poly.pdbx_strand_id
1 'polypeptide(L)'
;MDNQQVSAALAEIGILMELLGENPFKVNAYVNASRTIGQLTDEIASYVNKGTLGEIAGIGATLQEKITSLVKTGKLEYLEELRAKVPPGLVKMLAIQGVGPKKVKALYDQLQIDSLEKLKIACDEGKVAALKGFGAKTQQKILEGIEFLGSVAGRVRLDEANSVANTLLNLLKDMNEVIRMEVCGSLRRRKETVKDIDLLVSSNTPGPIMEKFVSAPGVIQVLGHGETKSSIFVEALVNGSKIKMQADLRVVKDEEFPFALAYFTGSKEHNVAMRSRAIEYGLKLNEYGLTGEKKNIACKTEEDIYKALDLPYIAPELREDTGEINAALKGTLPTLVESKQIQGVFHNHTTYSDGANTLEEMANKAQSLGLKYLGFGDHSQSLTVANGLSPERVKKQIAEIDELNSKMKGFRIFKGIECDILADGSLDYDDEILALFDYVVGSVHTHFQMNREEMTQRIIKAMNHPAITMLGHLTGRLVLRRDGYAVNQEAVLQEAVKTKTLIEINAHPMRLDLDWIHCKRAKELGVKLVINPDAHSTGDLEYYEYGVSVARRGWLEKDEVFNTLGTKEVEAYFSERRKAFTKKK
;
A
#
# COMPACT_ATOMS: atom_id res chain seq x y z
N MET A 1 17.66 -8.46 25.73
CA MET A 1 16.70 -7.38 25.43
C MET A 1 17.34 -6.04 25.72
N ASP A 2 17.02 -5.00 24.94
CA ASP A 2 17.45 -3.62 25.20
C ASP A 2 16.54 -2.90 26.22
N ASN A 3 16.88 -1.65 26.59
CA ASN A 3 16.16 -0.86 27.58
C ASN A 3 14.67 -0.71 27.26
N GLN A 4 14.35 -0.47 25.99
CA GLN A 4 12.98 -0.24 25.55
C GLN A 4 12.18 -1.54 25.57
N GLN A 5 12.78 -2.65 25.15
CA GLN A 5 12.16 -3.98 25.21
C GLN A 5 11.87 -4.40 26.66
N VAL A 6 12.81 -4.18 27.58
CA VAL A 6 12.60 -4.48 29.01
C VAL A 6 11.55 -3.55 29.62
N SER A 7 11.61 -2.25 29.32
CA SER A 7 10.62 -1.27 29.77
C SER A 7 9.21 -1.64 29.31
N ALA A 8 9.04 -2.02 28.05
CA ALA A 8 7.77 -2.47 27.49
C ALA A 8 7.25 -3.75 28.17
N ALA A 9 8.11 -4.75 28.40
CA ALA A 9 7.74 -5.97 29.10
C ALA A 9 7.27 -5.69 30.53
N LEU A 10 7.96 -4.81 31.27
CA LEU A 10 7.55 -4.42 32.63
C LEU A 10 6.24 -3.62 32.65
N ALA A 11 6.03 -2.73 31.68
CA ALA A 11 4.77 -2.01 31.52
C ALA A 11 3.60 -2.98 31.27
N GLU A 12 3.83 -3.96 30.38
CA GLU A 12 2.84 -5.00 30.06
C GLU A 12 2.47 -5.82 31.29
N ILE A 13 3.45 -6.25 32.10
CA ILE A 13 3.18 -6.94 33.37
C ILE A 13 2.27 -6.10 34.26
N GLY A 14 2.58 -4.81 34.44
CA GLY A 14 1.77 -3.90 35.24
C GLY A 14 0.31 -3.83 34.76
N ILE A 15 0.11 -3.72 33.44
CA ILE A 15 -1.21 -3.68 32.80
C ILE A 15 -1.98 -4.99 33.04
N LEU A 16 -1.36 -6.14 32.78
CA LEU A 16 -1.99 -7.45 32.94
C LEU A 16 -2.35 -7.72 34.40
N MET A 17 -1.47 -7.36 35.34
CA MET A 17 -1.74 -7.44 36.77
C MET A 17 -2.94 -6.57 37.18
N GLU A 18 -3.03 -5.35 36.67
CA GLU A 18 -4.15 -4.46 36.96
C GLU A 18 -5.48 -5.02 36.40
N LEU A 19 -5.47 -5.60 35.19
CA LEU A 19 -6.62 -6.29 34.61
C LEU A 19 -7.07 -7.51 35.43
N LEU A 20 -6.13 -8.24 36.02
CA LEU A 20 -6.41 -9.37 36.91
C LEU A 20 -6.85 -8.94 38.32
N GLY A 21 -6.76 -7.65 38.66
CA GLY A 21 -7.10 -7.14 39.99
C GLY A 21 -6.06 -7.41 41.06
N GLU A 22 -4.80 -7.55 40.66
CA GLU A 22 -3.67 -7.74 41.58
C GLU A 22 -3.43 -6.52 42.49
N ASN A 23 -2.60 -6.72 43.51
CA ASN A 23 -2.32 -5.70 44.51
C ASN A 23 -1.74 -4.40 43.89
N PRO A 24 -2.35 -3.21 44.14
CA PRO A 24 -1.90 -1.94 43.55
C PRO A 24 -0.45 -1.56 43.84
N PHE A 25 0.11 -1.95 44.99
CA PHE A 25 1.51 -1.70 45.31
C PHE A 25 2.44 -2.49 44.38
N LYS A 26 2.07 -3.73 44.05
CA LYS A 26 2.84 -4.56 43.11
C LYS A 26 2.73 -4.00 41.69
N VAL A 27 1.52 -3.64 41.24
CA VAL A 27 1.31 -3.00 39.92
C VAL A 27 2.19 -1.76 39.79
N ASN A 28 2.12 -0.86 40.76
CA ASN A 28 2.91 0.39 40.76
C ASN A 28 4.41 0.13 40.77
N ALA A 29 4.90 -0.95 41.39
CA ALA A 29 6.31 -1.31 41.35
C ALA A 29 6.78 -1.61 39.91
N TYR A 30 6.01 -2.38 39.13
CA TYR A 30 6.33 -2.66 37.73
C TYR A 30 6.22 -1.43 36.81
N VAL A 31 5.18 -0.60 37.01
CA VAL A 31 5.00 0.65 36.24
C VAL A 31 6.15 1.63 36.50
N ASN A 32 6.53 1.80 37.77
CA ASN A 32 7.66 2.66 38.13
C ASN A 32 8.98 2.12 37.57
N ALA A 33 9.21 0.80 37.68
CA ALA A 33 10.40 0.17 37.12
C ALA A 33 10.47 0.33 35.60
N SER A 34 9.35 0.14 34.88
CA SER A 34 9.27 0.37 33.44
C SER A 34 9.72 1.79 33.05
N ARG A 35 9.20 2.82 33.75
CA ARG A 35 9.58 4.21 33.51
C ARG A 35 11.05 4.46 33.80
N THR A 36 11.56 3.97 34.93
CA THR A 36 12.97 4.13 35.31
C THR A 36 13.89 3.50 34.28
N ILE A 37 13.59 2.27 33.83
CA ILE A 37 14.39 1.55 32.82
C ILE A 37 14.31 2.26 31.45
N GLY A 38 13.14 2.74 31.06
CA GLY A 38 12.95 3.42 29.77
C GLY A 38 13.70 4.77 29.65
N GLN A 39 14.10 5.36 30.78
CA GLN A 39 14.83 6.63 30.87
C GLN A 39 16.35 6.45 31.04
N LEU A 40 16.85 5.22 31.16
CA LEU A 40 18.28 4.97 31.28
C LEU A 40 19.00 5.35 29.99
N THR A 41 20.06 6.16 30.14
CA THR A 41 21.00 6.52 29.06
C THR A 41 21.94 5.37 28.73
N ASP A 42 22.34 4.59 29.74
CA ASP A 42 23.21 3.43 29.58
C ASP A 42 22.41 2.16 29.29
N GLU A 43 23.02 1.21 28.58
CA GLU A 43 22.38 -0.08 28.28
C GLU A 43 22.10 -0.88 29.55
N ILE A 44 20.88 -1.39 29.70
CA ILE A 44 20.42 -2.20 30.83
C ILE A 44 21.25 -3.48 30.98
N ALA A 45 21.80 -3.98 29.88
CA ALA A 45 22.72 -5.11 29.86
C ALA A 45 24.01 -4.84 30.67
N SER A 46 24.49 -3.59 30.69
CA SER A 46 25.65 -3.17 31.48
C SER A 46 25.41 -3.36 32.98
N TYR A 47 24.25 -2.92 33.47
CA TYR A 47 23.87 -3.08 34.89
C TYR A 47 23.66 -4.54 35.27
N VAL A 48 23.08 -5.35 34.39
CA VAL A 48 22.93 -6.80 34.59
C VAL A 48 24.28 -7.50 34.68
N ASN A 49 25.21 -7.17 33.79
CA ASN A 49 26.53 -7.80 33.75
C ASN A 49 27.41 -7.40 34.95
N LYS A 50 27.26 -6.16 35.42
CA LYS A 50 27.99 -5.65 36.60
C LYS A 50 27.33 -6.03 37.93
N GLY A 51 26.11 -6.58 37.92
CA GLY A 51 25.37 -6.90 39.14
C GLY A 51 24.85 -5.67 39.90
N THR A 52 24.78 -4.50 39.26
CA THR A 52 24.45 -3.22 39.90
C THR A 52 22.99 -2.79 39.71
N LEU A 53 22.11 -3.68 39.24
CA LEU A 53 20.68 -3.36 39.06
C LEU A 53 20.01 -2.84 40.33
N GLY A 54 20.44 -3.29 41.51
CA GLY A 54 19.90 -2.85 42.80
C GLY A 54 20.27 -1.42 43.20
N GLU A 55 21.22 -0.81 42.51
CA GLU A 55 21.58 0.60 42.70
C GLU A 55 20.58 1.54 42.01
N ILE A 56 19.77 1.01 41.09
CA ILE A 56 18.75 1.77 40.38
C ILE A 56 17.54 1.97 41.29
N ALA A 57 17.22 3.24 41.57
CA ALA A 57 16.11 3.62 42.43
C ALA A 57 14.78 2.99 41.96
N GLY A 58 14.12 2.26 42.86
CA GLY A 58 12.85 1.57 42.58
C GLY A 58 12.97 0.12 42.11
N ILE A 59 14.19 -0.44 42.00
CA ILE A 59 14.43 -1.82 41.57
C ILE A 59 14.86 -2.72 42.76
N GLY A 60 13.87 -3.30 43.44
CA GLY A 60 14.09 -4.29 44.50
C GLY A 60 14.45 -5.70 43.98
N ALA A 61 14.85 -6.60 44.88
CA ALA A 61 15.37 -7.95 44.56
C ALA A 61 14.51 -8.72 43.53
N THR A 62 13.19 -8.75 43.70
CA THR A 62 12.27 -9.45 42.77
C THR A 62 12.28 -8.85 41.36
N LEU A 63 12.42 -7.53 41.22
CA LEU A 63 12.52 -6.89 39.91
C LEU A 63 13.89 -7.16 39.29
N GLN A 64 14.96 -7.22 40.10
CA GLN A 64 16.30 -7.55 39.61
C GLN A 64 16.35 -8.94 38.95
N GLU A 65 15.74 -9.95 39.59
CA GLU A 65 15.66 -11.31 39.04
C GLU A 65 14.92 -11.33 37.69
N LYS A 66 13.76 -10.67 37.62
CA LYS A 66 12.92 -10.63 36.41
C LYS A 66 13.59 -9.85 35.28
N ILE A 67 14.19 -8.71 35.57
CA ILE A 67 14.93 -7.90 34.58
C ILE A 67 16.16 -8.68 34.08
N THR A 68 16.89 -9.33 34.98
CA THR A 68 18.03 -10.18 34.60
C THR A 68 17.61 -11.29 33.65
N SER A 69 16.49 -11.95 33.93
CA SER A 69 15.93 -13.00 33.06
C SER A 69 15.55 -12.46 31.68
N LEU A 70 14.83 -11.33 31.61
CA LEU A 70 14.47 -10.66 30.36
C LEU A 70 15.69 -10.26 29.53
N VAL A 71 16.72 -9.72 30.17
CA VAL A 71 17.95 -9.29 29.48
C VAL A 71 18.72 -10.49 28.93
N LYS A 72 18.95 -11.53 29.75
CA LYS A 72 19.78 -12.69 29.39
C LYS A 72 19.09 -13.66 28.44
N THR A 73 17.81 -13.93 28.63
CA THR A 73 17.09 -15.00 27.92
C THR A 73 16.14 -14.47 26.85
N GLY A 74 15.79 -13.17 26.91
CA GLY A 74 14.76 -12.58 26.06
C GLY A 74 13.34 -13.06 26.37
N LYS A 75 13.14 -13.79 27.48
CA LYS A 75 11.84 -14.33 27.89
C LYS A 75 11.64 -14.20 29.39
N LEU A 76 10.38 -14.19 29.81
CA LEU A 76 10.01 -14.22 31.22
C LEU A 76 8.75 -15.05 31.40
N GLU A 77 8.88 -16.22 32.02
CA GLU A 77 7.77 -17.16 32.26
C GLU A 77 6.59 -16.50 32.97
N TYR A 78 6.87 -15.64 33.96
CA TYR A 78 5.84 -14.88 34.67
C TYR A 78 4.98 -13.99 33.76
N LEU A 79 5.56 -13.40 32.70
CA LEU A 79 4.80 -12.60 31.74
C LEU A 79 3.92 -13.50 30.87
N GLU A 80 4.42 -14.66 30.45
CA GLU A 80 3.64 -15.63 29.67
C GLU A 80 2.46 -16.20 30.48
N GLU A 81 2.65 -16.48 31.78
CA GLU A 81 1.57 -16.88 32.68
C GLU A 81 0.47 -15.82 32.79
N LEU A 82 0.85 -14.54 32.87
CA LEU A 82 -0.12 -13.42 32.93
C LEU A 82 -0.88 -13.29 31.62
N ARG A 83 -0.21 -13.41 30.47
CA ARG A 83 -0.84 -13.40 29.14
C ARG A 83 -1.86 -14.53 28.98
N ALA A 84 -1.56 -15.72 29.49
CA ALA A 84 -2.46 -16.86 29.43
C ALA A 84 -3.75 -16.66 30.26
N LYS A 85 -3.70 -15.83 31.32
CA LYS A 85 -4.83 -15.57 32.23
C LYS A 85 -5.74 -14.42 31.78
N VAL A 86 -5.27 -13.54 30.91
CA VAL A 86 -6.02 -12.35 30.47
C VAL A 86 -6.61 -12.59 29.08
N PRO A 87 -7.95 -12.58 28.90
CA PRO A 87 -8.53 -12.74 27.58
C PRO A 87 -8.07 -11.62 26.62
N PRO A 88 -7.70 -11.94 25.36
CA PRO A 88 -7.12 -10.97 24.44
C PRO A 88 -7.97 -9.72 24.19
N GLY A 89 -9.30 -9.84 24.26
CA GLY A 89 -10.17 -8.69 24.03
C GLY A 89 -10.16 -7.66 25.16
N LEU A 90 -9.78 -8.01 26.39
CA LEU A 90 -9.57 -7.03 27.47
C LEU A 90 -8.38 -6.13 27.14
N VAL A 91 -7.31 -6.72 26.60
CA VAL A 91 -6.14 -5.95 26.14
C VAL A 91 -6.53 -5.04 24.97
N LYS A 92 -7.37 -5.51 24.04
CA LYS A 92 -7.88 -4.68 22.93
C LYS A 92 -8.70 -3.48 23.42
N MET A 93 -9.48 -3.62 24.49
CA MET A 93 -10.28 -2.50 25.04
C MET A 93 -9.42 -1.37 25.60
N LEU A 94 -8.19 -1.66 26.05
CA LEU A 94 -7.26 -0.62 26.52
C LEU A 94 -6.83 0.33 25.41
N ALA A 95 -6.98 -0.05 24.14
CA ALA A 95 -6.74 0.83 23.01
C ALA A 95 -7.83 1.90 22.86
N ILE A 96 -8.98 1.76 23.52
CA ILE A 96 -10.06 2.76 23.50
C ILE A 96 -9.64 3.94 24.40
N GLN A 97 -9.50 5.11 23.80
CA GLN A 97 -9.10 6.31 24.53
C GLN A 97 -10.06 6.61 25.71
N GLY A 98 -9.50 6.78 26.91
CA GLY A 98 -10.29 7.03 28.13
C GLY A 98 -10.84 5.77 28.82
N VAL A 99 -10.49 4.58 28.32
CA VAL A 99 -10.80 3.27 28.93
C VAL A 99 -9.52 2.63 29.45
N GLY A 100 -9.17 2.93 30.71
CA GLY A 100 -8.02 2.32 31.38
C GLY A 100 -8.34 0.95 32.01
N PRO A 101 -7.31 0.24 32.53
CA PRO A 101 -7.44 -1.12 33.08
C PRO A 101 -8.55 -1.28 34.12
N LYS A 102 -8.76 -0.29 35.00
CA LYS A 102 -9.87 -0.32 35.98
C LYS A 102 -11.25 -0.37 35.35
N LYS A 103 -11.48 0.38 34.26
CA LYS A 103 -12.75 0.35 33.53
C LYS A 103 -12.92 -0.94 32.75
N VAL A 104 -11.86 -1.42 32.09
CA VAL A 104 -11.89 -2.73 31.40
C VAL A 104 -12.22 -3.84 32.39
N LYS A 105 -11.57 -3.85 33.56
CA LYS A 105 -11.87 -4.81 34.62
C LYS A 105 -13.32 -4.72 35.09
N ALA A 106 -13.84 -3.52 35.32
CA ALA A 106 -15.24 -3.34 35.72
C ALA A 106 -16.23 -3.87 34.65
N LEU A 107 -15.95 -3.64 33.37
CA LEU A 107 -16.73 -4.18 32.24
C LEU A 107 -16.70 -5.71 32.22
N TYR A 108 -15.53 -6.30 32.45
CA TYR A 108 -15.36 -7.75 32.49
C TYR A 108 -16.05 -8.36 33.72
N ASP A 109 -15.75 -7.88 34.92
CA ASP A 109 -16.28 -8.45 36.17
C ASP A 109 -17.82 -8.34 36.24
N GLN A 110 -18.40 -7.20 35.82
CA GLN A 110 -19.83 -6.93 36.01
C GLN A 110 -20.70 -7.33 34.81
N LEU A 111 -20.18 -7.25 33.59
CA LEU A 111 -20.95 -7.53 32.36
C LEU A 111 -20.39 -8.70 31.54
N GLN A 112 -19.30 -9.34 31.98
CA GLN A 112 -18.64 -10.44 31.27
C GLN A 112 -18.25 -10.06 29.83
N ILE A 113 -17.90 -8.79 29.63
CA ILE A 113 -17.48 -8.24 28.34
C ILE A 113 -15.99 -8.52 28.15
N ASP A 114 -15.67 -9.38 27.20
CA ASP A 114 -14.32 -9.88 26.91
C ASP A 114 -13.82 -9.56 25.49
N SER A 115 -14.60 -8.79 24.71
CA SER A 115 -14.35 -8.47 23.30
C SER A 115 -14.96 -7.10 22.91
N LEU A 116 -14.41 -6.46 21.88
CA LEU A 116 -14.88 -5.15 21.41
C LEU A 116 -16.32 -5.24 20.86
N GLU A 117 -16.68 -6.36 20.25
CA GLU A 117 -18.00 -6.65 19.73
C GLU A 117 -19.04 -6.72 20.85
N LYS A 118 -18.76 -7.48 21.92
CA LYS A 118 -19.62 -7.52 23.12
C LYS A 118 -19.71 -6.15 23.79
N LEU A 119 -18.61 -5.39 23.83
CA LEU A 119 -18.61 -4.04 24.39
C LEU A 119 -19.51 -3.11 23.58
N LYS A 120 -19.43 -3.16 22.25
CA LYS A 120 -20.29 -2.39 21.35
C LYS A 120 -21.76 -2.72 21.57
N ILE A 121 -22.12 -4.00 21.60
CA ILE A 121 -23.49 -4.45 21.87
C ILE A 121 -23.97 -3.93 23.23
N ALA A 122 -23.17 -4.07 24.29
CA ALA A 122 -23.54 -3.59 25.63
C ALA A 122 -23.68 -2.06 25.71
N CYS A 123 -22.92 -1.31 24.90
CA CYS A 123 -23.11 0.13 24.75
C CYS A 123 -24.39 0.46 23.98
N ASP A 124 -24.65 -0.21 22.86
CA ASP A 124 -25.85 -0.03 22.03
C ASP A 124 -27.14 -0.34 22.84
N GLU A 125 -27.07 -1.30 23.77
CA GLU A 125 -28.14 -1.67 24.71
C GLU A 125 -28.22 -0.78 25.96
N GLY A 126 -27.33 0.20 26.14
CA GLY A 126 -27.31 1.10 27.30
C GLY A 126 -26.81 0.48 28.62
N LYS A 127 -26.35 -0.78 28.60
CA LYS A 127 -25.87 -1.51 29.79
C LYS A 127 -24.60 -0.90 30.38
N VAL A 128 -23.72 -0.37 29.54
CA VAL A 128 -22.46 0.25 29.99
C VAL A 128 -22.73 1.57 30.73
N ALA A 129 -23.68 2.38 30.27
CA ALA A 129 -24.05 3.63 30.93
C ALA A 129 -24.61 3.42 32.34
N ALA A 130 -25.25 2.28 32.60
CA ALA A 130 -25.80 1.92 33.91
C ALA A 130 -24.73 1.55 34.96
N LEU A 131 -23.49 1.26 34.54
CA LEU A 131 -22.40 0.92 35.45
C LEU A 131 -21.94 2.16 36.25
N LYS A 132 -21.66 1.95 37.54
CA LYS A 132 -21.09 2.97 38.42
C LYS A 132 -19.75 3.47 37.84
N GLY A 133 -19.67 4.76 37.56
CA GLY A 133 -18.46 5.41 37.02
C GLY A 133 -18.37 5.48 35.48
N PHE A 134 -19.39 5.00 34.76
CA PHE A 134 -19.46 5.12 33.29
C PHE A 134 -20.44 6.23 32.88
N GLY A 135 -21.76 6.05 33.05
CA GLY A 135 -22.75 7.02 32.60
C GLY A 135 -22.80 7.18 31.06
N ALA A 136 -23.81 7.92 30.57
CA ALA A 136 -24.09 8.05 29.14
C ALA A 136 -22.92 8.67 28.34
N LYS A 137 -22.25 9.69 28.91
CA LYS A 137 -21.11 10.36 28.24
C LYS A 137 -19.91 9.44 28.05
N THR A 138 -19.60 8.58 29.03
CA THR A 138 -18.50 7.62 28.88
C THR A 138 -18.87 6.52 27.90
N GLN A 139 -20.12 6.04 27.92
CA GLN A 139 -20.59 5.06 26.94
C GLN A 139 -20.47 5.59 25.51
N GLN A 140 -20.90 6.83 25.27
CA GLN A 140 -20.77 7.46 23.95
C GLN A 140 -19.31 7.55 23.51
N LYS A 141 -18.40 7.97 24.40
CA LYS A 141 -16.96 7.97 24.12
C LYS A 141 -16.39 6.57 23.85
N ILE A 142 -16.91 5.54 24.50
CA ILE A 142 -16.52 4.15 24.25
C ILE A 142 -16.97 3.73 22.84
N LEU A 143 -18.20 4.03 22.44
CA LEU A 143 -18.70 3.76 21.08
C LEU A 143 -17.86 4.48 20.02
N GLU A 144 -17.61 5.78 20.21
CA GLU A 144 -16.73 6.58 19.35
C GLU A 144 -15.32 5.98 19.26
N GLY A 145 -14.77 5.53 20.39
CA GLY A 145 -13.46 4.90 20.42
C GLY A 145 -13.42 3.50 19.79
N ILE A 146 -14.50 2.72 19.86
CA ILE A 146 -14.61 1.42 19.14
C ILE A 146 -14.68 1.66 17.63
N GLU A 147 -15.51 2.60 17.19
CA GLU A 147 -15.61 2.99 15.78
C GLU A 147 -14.25 3.51 15.26
N PHE A 148 -13.58 4.33 16.07
CA PHE A 148 -12.24 4.80 15.82
C PHE A 148 -11.25 3.64 15.67
N LEU A 149 -11.21 2.68 16.59
CA LEU A 149 -10.34 1.50 16.48
C LEU A 149 -10.63 0.65 15.23
N GLY A 150 -11.91 0.55 14.85
CA GLY A 150 -12.31 -0.06 13.58
C GLY A 150 -11.72 0.67 12.37
N SER A 151 -11.69 2.00 12.41
CA SER A 151 -11.06 2.82 11.36
C SER A 151 -9.52 2.77 11.38
N VAL A 152 -8.89 2.66 12.57
CA VAL A 152 -7.43 2.55 12.76
C VAL A 152 -6.89 1.19 12.29
N ALA A 153 -7.69 0.13 12.38
CA ALA A 153 -7.33 -1.20 11.86
C ALA A 153 -7.48 -1.31 10.33
N GLY A 154 -8.16 -0.34 9.71
CA GLY A 154 -8.36 -0.28 8.27
C GLY A 154 -7.08 0.04 7.50
N ARG A 155 -6.97 -0.51 6.30
CA ARG A 155 -6.03 -0.02 5.28
C ARG A 155 -6.80 0.95 4.39
N VAL A 156 -6.10 1.90 3.76
CA VAL A 156 -6.66 2.74 2.69
C VAL A 156 -5.92 2.46 1.38
N ARG A 157 -6.47 2.92 0.25
CA ARG A 157 -5.84 2.73 -1.05
C ARG A 157 -4.62 3.64 -1.23
N LEU A 158 -3.73 3.23 -2.12
CA LEU A 158 -2.50 3.96 -2.45
C LEU A 158 -2.76 5.43 -2.82
N ASP A 159 -3.73 5.71 -3.69
CA ASP A 159 -4.05 7.07 -4.12
C ASP A 159 -4.58 7.96 -2.98
N GLU A 160 -5.41 7.37 -2.12
CA GLU A 160 -5.98 8.06 -0.96
C GLU A 160 -4.87 8.43 0.05
N ALA A 161 -4.01 7.47 0.39
CA ALA A 161 -2.87 7.70 1.27
C ALA A 161 -1.88 8.72 0.67
N ASN A 162 -1.61 8.64 -0.64
CA ASN A 162 -0.73 9.56 -1.34
C ASN A 162 -1.27 11.00 -1.30
N SER A 163 -2.58 11.19 -1.49
CA SER A 163 -3.22 12.50 -1.39
C SER A 163 -3.06 13.13 0.00
N VAL A 164 -3.25 12.34 1.06
CA VAL A 164 -3.08 12.81 2.44
C VAL A 164 -1.60 13.10 2.74
N ALA A 165 -0.69 12.21 2.35
CA ALA A 165 0.74 12.41 2.56
C ALA A 165 1.25 13.67 1.85
N ASN A 166 0.85 13.89 0.60
CA ASN A 166 1.20 15.09 -0.16
C ASN A 166 0.63 16.36 0.48
N THR A 167 -0.58 16.31 1.03
CA THR A 167 -1.17 17.43 1.76
C THR A 167 -0.34 17.76 2.99
N LEU A 168 0.03 16.77 3.79
CA LEU A 168 0.87 16.94 4.97
C LEU A 168 2.28 17.46 4.62
N LEU A 169 2.91 16.93 3.57
CA LEU A 169 4.22 17.43 3.10
C LEU A 169 4.14 18.86 2.57
N ASN A 170 3.11 19.20 1.80
CA ASN A 170 2.93 20.56 1.29
C ASN A 170 2.75 21.59 2.42
N LEU A 171 2.19 21.20 3.57
CA LEU A 171 2.11 22.08 4.75
C LEU A 171 3.48 22.41 5.36
N LEU A 172 4.48 21.54 5.17
CA LEU A 172 5.83 21.69 5.72
C LEU A 172 6.82 22.24 4.69
N LYS A 173 6.52 22.11 3.40
CA LYS A 173 7.44 22.40 2.27
C LYS A 173 8.10 23.77 2.33
N ASP A 174 7.35 24.80 2.71
CA ASP A 174 7.80 26.20 2.67
C ASP A 174 8.39 26.68 4.02
N MET A 175 8.61 25.78 4.97
CA MET A 175 9.22 26.12 6.25
C MET A 175 10.74 26.23 6.12
N ASN A 176 11.33 27.31 6.66
CA ASN A 176 12.78 27.55 6.62
C ASN A 176 13.58 26.49 7.41
N GLU A 177 12.93 25.81 8.35
CA GLU A 177 13.54 24.76 9.17
C GLU A 177 13.72 23.44 8.41
N VAL A 178 12.99 23.22 7.31
CA VAL A 178 13.03 21.97 6.54
C VAL A 178 14.21 21.99 5.57
N ILE A 179 15.11 21.00 5.69
CA ILE A 179 16.26 20.83 4.78
C ILE A 179 15.90 19.83 3.68
N ARG A 180 15.44 18.64 4.06
CA ARG A 180 14.88 17.62 3.16
C ARG A 180 13.61 17.04 3.75
N MET A 181 12.74 16.53 2.89
CA MET A 181 11.54 15.82 3.31
C MET A 181 11.20 14.73 2.29
N GLU A 182 10.63 13.63 2.77
CA GLU A 182 10.24 12.50 1.91
C GLU A 182 9.14 11.66 2.57
N VAL A 183 8.30 11.05 1.73
CA VAL A 183 7.38 9.98 2.15
C VAL A 183 8.15 8.67 2.27
N CYS A 184 7.93 7.93 3.35
CA CYS A 184 8.57 6.66 3.64
C CYS A 184 7.57 5.49 3.59
N GLY A 185 7.91 4.38 4.25
CA GLY A 185 7.01 3.26 4.50
C GLY A 185 6.54 2.54 3.24
N SER A 186 5.41 1.85 3.36
CA SER A 186 4.80 1.13 2.24
C SER A 186 4.31 2.06 1.13
N LEU A 187 4.05 3.33 1.45
CA LEU A 187 3.62 4.33 0.48
C LEU A 187 4.75 4.66 -0.51
N ARG A 188 5.99 4.85 -0.02
CA ARG A 188 7.17 5.04 -0.88
C ARG A 188 7.47 3.83 -1.76
N ARG A 189 7.21 2.62 -1.23
CA ARG A 189 7.34 1.35 -1.98
C ARG A 189 6.14 1.04 -2.90
N ARG A 190 5.17 1.96 -2.96
CA ARG A 190 3.98 1.88 -3.83
C ARG A 190 3.10 0.65 -3.58
N LYS A 191 2.95 0.22 -2.32
CA LYS A 191 1.95 -0.82 -1.99
C LYS A 191 0.54 -0.30 -2.29
N GLU A 192 -0.26 -1.15 -2.94
CA GLU A 192 -1.65 -0.86 -3.34
C GLU A 192 -2.57 -0.45 -2.19
N THR A 193 -2.24 -0.91 -0.98
CA THR A 193 -2.92 -0.52 0.25
C THR A 193 -1.90 -0.09 1.28
N VAL A 194 -2.26 0.88 2.12
CA VAL A 194 -1.40 1.52 3.11
C VAL A 194 -2.11 1.52 4.47
N LYS A 195 -1.37 1.28 5.55
CA LYS A 195 -1.91 1.24 6.91
C LYS A 195 -1.79 2.59 7.61
N ASP A 196 -0.64 3.23 7.42
CA ASP A 196 -0.24 4.50 8.01
C ASP A 196 0.69 5.23 7.02
N ILE A 197 0.81 6.54 7.21
CA ILE A 197 1.74 7.39 6.45
C ILE A 197 2.97 7.62 7.30
N ASP A 198 4.15 7.29 6.76
CA ASP A 198 5.44 7.63 7.36
C ASP A 198 6.04 8.83 6.64
N LEU A 199 6.27 9.94 7.35
CA LEU A 199 6.96 11.12 6.83
C LEU A 199 8.31 11.29 7.52
N LEU A 200 9.33 11.62 6.74
CA LEU A 200 10.67 11.91 7.22
C LEU A 200 11.07 13.32 6.80
N VAL A 201 11.63 14.07 7.74
CA VAL A 201 12.16 15.42 7.51
C VAL A 201 13.56 15.52 8.11
N SER A 202 14.49 16.21 7.45
CA SER A 202 15.73 16.66 8.10
C SER A 202 15.65 18.12 8.52
N SER A 203 16.11 18.40 9.74
CA SER A 203 16.15 19.75 10.31
C SER A 203 17.13 19.82 11.47
N ASN A 204 17.68 21.02 11.72
CA ASN A 204 18.38 21.35 12.97
C ASN A 204 17.43 21.94 14.04
N THR A 205 16.20 22.28 13.66
CA THR A 205 15.22 22.96 14.52
C THR A 205 13.88 22.23 14.40
N PRO A 206 13.71 21.05 15.03
CA PRO A 206 12.54 20.20 14.80
C PRO A 206 11.24 20.74 15.41
N GLY A 207 11.32 21.55 16.47
CA GLY A 207 10.16 22.05 17.22
C GLY A 207 9.05 22.69 16.36
N PRO A 208 9.34 23.73 15.55
CA PRO A 208 8.34 24.35 14.68
C PRO A 208 7.67 23.37 13.71
N ILE A 209 8.44 22.41 13.17
CA ILE A 209 7.94 21.40 12.23
C ILE A 209 6.95 20.47 12.95
N MET A 210 7.29 20.03 14.17
CA MET A 210 6.41 19.18 14.97
C MET A 210 5.11 19.88 15.32
N GLU A 211 5.17 21.14 15.74
CA GLU A 211 3.98 21.96 16.06
C GLU A 211 3.09 22.13 14.83
N LYS A 212 3.68 22.42 13.66
CA LYS A 212 2.94 22.55 12.40
C LYS A 212 2.26 21.25 12.00
N PHE A 213 2.92 20.12 12.19
CA PHE A 213 2.39 18.79 11.88
C PHE A 213 1.22 18.41 12.79
N VAL A 214 1.34 18.57 14.11
CA VAL A 214 0.26 18.19 15.05
C VAL A 214 -0.94 19.14 15.01
N SER A 215 -0.76 20.35 14.48
CA SER A 215 -1.83 21.33 14.25
C SER A 215 -2.37 21.33 12.81
N ALA A 216 -1.97 20.36 11.98
CA ALA A 216 -2.40 20.29 10.59
C ALA A 216 -3.94 20.22 10.47
N PRO A 217 -4.55 20.87 9.45
CA PRO A 217 -5.97 20.74 9.18
C PRO A 217 -6.38 19.27 9.01
N GLY A 218 -7.51 18.90 9.61
CA GLY A 218 -8.00 17.52 9.60
C GLY A 218 -7.42 16.62 10.69
N VAL A 219 -6.45 17.07 11.49
CA VAL A 219 -6.03 16.33 12.69
C VAL A 219 -7.20 16.23 13.66
N ILE A 220 -7.67 15.00 13.88
CA ILE A 220 -8.75 14.71 14.82
C ILE A 220 -8.21 14.17 16.15
N GLN A 221 -6.98 13.66 16.16
CA GLN A 221 -6.31 13.22 17.39
C GLN A 221 -4.79 13.30 17.26
N VAL A 222 -4.12 13.79 18.31
CA VAL A 222 -2.67 13.65 18.48
C VAL A 222 -2.41 12.40 19.32
N LEU A 223 -1.78 11.39 18.73
CA LEU A 223 -1.47 10.10 19.36
C LEU A 223 -0.17 10.18 20.17
N GLY A 224 0.77 11.00 19.71
CA GLY A 224 2.02 11.28 20.39
C GLY A 224 2.66 12.55 19.84
N HIS A 225 3.33 13.30 20.72
CA HIS A 225 4.03 14.53 20.36
C HIS A 225 5.31 14.63 21.19
N GLY A 226 6.44 14.65 20.51
CA GLY A 226 7.75 14.76 21.10
C GLY A 226 8.68 15.54 20.19
N GLU A 227 9.91 15.77 20.66
CA GLU A 227 10.88 16.66 20.01
C GLU A 227 11.22 16.23 18.58
N THR A 228 11.43 14.93 18.34
CA THR A 228 11.84 14.37 17.03
C THR A 228 10.89 13.31 16.48
N LYS A 229 9.76 13.08 17.17
CA LYS A 229 8.69 12.19 16.71
C LYS A 229 7.32 12.74 17.10
N SER A 230 6.41 12.79 16.13
CA SER A 230 4.98 12.98 16.39
C SER A 230 4.15 11.97 15.62
N SER A 231 2.97 11.63 16.15
CA SER A 231 2.01 10.72 15.55
C SER A 231 0.62 11.34 15.67
N ILE A 232 -0.09 11.45 14.56
CA ILE A 232 -1.44 12.02 14.47
C ILE A 232 -2.39 11.02 13.84
N PHE A 233 -3.67 11.24 14.08
CA PHE A 233 -4.73 10.65 13.31
C PHE A 233 -5.49 11.77 12.57
N VAL A 234 -5.54 11.67 11.25
CA VAL A 234 -6.05 12.70 10.36
C VAL A 234 -7.29 12.20 9.62
N GLU A 235 -8.31 13.04 9.55
CA GLU A 235 -9.46 12.90 8.66
C GLU A 235 -9.24 13.78 7.43
N ALA A 236 -9.40 13.21 6.24
CA ALA A 236 -9.30 13.93 4.98
C ALA A 236 -10.45 13.55 4.04
N LEU A 237 -10.89 14.52 3.23
CA LEU A 237 -11.81 14.27 2.12
C LEU A 237 -10.99 14.02 0.86
N VAL A 238 -11.01 12.80 0.35
CA VAL A 238 -10.30 12.40 -0.87
C VAL A 238 -11.31 11.76 -1.82
N ASN A 239 -11.39 12.27 -3.06
CA ASN A 239 -12.28 11.75 -4.10
C ASN A 239 -13.75 11.62 -3.63
N GLY A 240 -14.23 12.61 -2.87
CA GLY A 240 -15.59 12.63 -2.31
C GLY A 240 -15.83 11.69 -1.12
N SER A 241 -14.82 10.92 -0.71
CA SER A 241 -14.89 10.00 0.44
C SER A 241 -14.09 10.53 1.62
N LYS A 242 -14.67 10.45 2.82
CA LYS A 242 -13.93 10.73 4.05
C LYS A 242 -13.06 9.53 4.39
N ILE A 243 -11.76 9.74 4.47
CA ILE A 243 -10.81 8.75 4.96
C ILE A 243 -10.21 9.20 6.28
N LYS A 244 -9.85 8.21 7.09
CA LYS A 244 -9.23 8.38 8.40
C LYS A 244 -7.96 7.53 8.43
N MET A 245 -6.83 8.13 8.76
CA MET A 245 -5.55 7.43 8.71
C MET A 245 -4.58 8.00 9.75
N GLN A 246 -3.73 7.12 10.29
CA GLN A 246 -2.59 7.53 11.11
C GLN A 246 -1.47 8.07 10.21
N ALA A 247 -0.84 9.16 10.64
CA ALA A 247 0.41 9.65 10.05
C ALA A 247 1.47 9.85 11.15
N ASP A 248 2.66 9.34 10.89
CA ASP A 248 3.83 9.48 11.74
C ASP A 248 4.83 10.43 11.07
N LEU A 249 5.39 11.36 11.85
CA LEU A 249 6.46 12.24 11.42
C LEU A 249 7.72 11.96 12.25
N ARG A 250 8.85 11.81 11.55
CA ARG A 250 10.19 11.75 12.12
C ARG A 250 11.01 12.94 11.64
N VAL A 251 11.67 13.62 12.57
CA VAL A 251 12.67 14.64 12.24
C VAL A 251 14.05 14.16 12.70
N VAL A 252 15.02 14.18 11.79
CA VAL A 252 16.42 13.75 12.03
C VAL A 252 17.39 14.85 11.63
N LYS A 253 18.67 14.71 11.99
CA LYS A 253 19.70 15.60 11.44
C LYS A 253 19.90 15.30 9.95
N ASP A 254 20.38 16.28 9.19
CA ASP A 254 20.56 16.08 7.75
C ASP A 254 21.60 14.99 7.42
N GLU A 255 22.63 14.83 8.24
CA GLU A 255 23.61 13.74 8.11
C GLU A 255 23.03 12.34 8.37
N GLU A 256 21.92 12.25 9.11
CA GLU A 256 21.23 10.99 9.44
C GLU A 256 20.15 10.63 8.39
N PHE A 257 19.68 11.63 7.64
CA PHE A 257 18.56 11.50 6.69
C PHE A 257 18.67 10.31 5.71
N PRO A 258 19.80 10.03 5.03
CA PRO A 258 19.86 8.89 4.11
C PRO A 258 19.65 7.55 4.82
N PHE A 259 20.17 7.40 6.05
CA PHE A 259 20.02 6.19 6.84
C PHE A 259 18.60 6.03 7.37
N ALA A 260 18.02 7.13 7.87
CA ALA A 260 16.63 7.17 8.29
C ALA A 260 15.68 6.89 7.12
N LEU A 261 15.96 7.44 5.93
CA LEU A 261 15.18 7.20 4.73
C LEU A 261 15.21 5.72 4.34
N ALA A 262 16.38 5.11 4.30
CA ALA A 262 16.50 3.67 4.03
C ALA A 262 15.73 2.84 5.08
N TYR A 263 15.90 3.17 6.36
CA TYR A 263 15.26 2.47 7.47
C TYR A 263 13.73 2.58 7.43
N PHE A 264 13.19 3.80 7.35
CA PHE A 264 11.73 4.04 7.36
C PHE A 264 11.08 3.68 6.03
N THR A 265 11.81 3.63 4.91
CA THR A 265 11.28 3.08 3.66
C THR A 265 11.05 1.58 3.77
N GLY A 266 11.95 0.83 4.39
CA GLY A 266 11.86 -0.62 4.49
C GLY A 266 11.93 -1.33 3.12
N SER A 267 11.31 -2.50 2.95
CA SER A 267 10.54 -3.25 3.95
C SER A 267 11.36 -3.68 5.17
N LYS A 268 10.70 -4.24 6.20
CA LYS A 268 11.40 -4.81 7.35
C LYS A 268 12.39 -5.90 6.91
N GLU A 269 11.96 -6.74 5.98
CA GLU A 269 12.73 -7.85 5.42
C GLU A 269 13.95 -7.33 4.65
N HIS A 270 13.74 -6.34 3.78
CA HIS A 270 14.84 -5.66 3.08
C HIS A 270 15.87 -5.04 4.05
N ASN A 271 15.39 -4.37 5.10
CA ASN A 271 16.26 -3.81 6.14
C ASN A 271 17.06 -4.90 6.88
N VAL A 272 16.47 -6.07 7.15
CA VAL A 272 17.18 -7.21 7.75
C VAL A 272 18.29 -7.69 6.83
N ALA A 273 18.03 -7.82 5.53
CA ALA A 273 19.04 -8.22 4.55
C ALA A 273 20.19 -7.19 4.46
N MET A 274 19.87 -5.89 4.38
CA MET A 274 20.87 -4.83 4.35
C MET A 274 21.72 -4.77 5.63
N ARG A 275 21.11 -4.96 6.82
CA ARG A 275 21.87 -5.05 8.07
C ARG A 275 22.77 -6.29 8.14
N SER A 276 22.27 -7.43 7.68
CA SER A 276 23.06 -8.66 7.62
C SER A 276 24.28 -8.48 6.74
N ARG A 277 24.11 -7.81 5.59
CA ARG A 277 25.22 -7.45 4.71
C ARG A 277 26.19 -6.46 5.35
N ALA A 278 25.70 -5.43 6.06
CA ALA A 278 26.59 -4.51 6.78
C ALA A 278 27.49 -5.26 7.79
N ILE A 279 26.95 -6.27 8.48
CA ILE A 279 27.71 -7.10 9.42
C ILE A 279 28.83 -7.87 8.71
N GLU A 280 28.61 -8.36 7.48
CA GLU A 280 29.67 -9.01 6.68
C GLU A 280 30.86 -8.08 6.40
N TYR A 281 30.63 -6.76 6.38
CA TYR A 281 31.66 -5.73 6.22
C TYR A 281 32.23 -5.22 7.55
N GLY A 282 31.84 -5.82 8.68
CA GLY A 282 32.22 -5.35 10.02
C GLY A 282 31.57 -4.03 10.41
N LEU A 283 30.39 -3.74 9.85
CA LEU A 283 29.63 -2.51 10.04
C LEU A 283 28.27 -2.79 10.70
N LYS A 284 27.71 -1.79 11.36
CA LYS A 284 26.35 -1.76 11.91
C LYS A 284 25.57 -0.67 11.18
N LEU A 285 24.52 -1.09 10.46
CA LEU A 285 23.57 -0.20 9.81
C LEU A 285 22.33 -0.02 10.70
N ASN A 286 21.96 1.23 10.99
CA ASN A 286 20.71 1.61 11.66
C ASN A 286 20.15 2.91 11.05
N GLU A 287 19.11 3.47 11.65
CA GLU A 287 18.45 4.70 11.21
C GLU A 287 19.30 5.98 11.35
N TYR A 288 20.43 5.91 12.05
CA TYR A 288 21.30 7.07 12.32
C TYR A 288 22.63 7.00 11.58
N GLY A 289 23.05 5.82 11.11
CA GLY A 289 24.34 5.68 10.47
C GLY A 289 24.74 4.27 10.05
N LEU A 290 25.87 4.23 9.34
CA LEU A 290 26.64 3.03 9.04
C LEU A 290 27.97 3.10 9.79
N THR A 291 28.04 2.44 10.94
CA THR A 291 29.14 2.58 11.90
C THR A 291 30.01 1.33 11.96
N GLY A 292 31.29 1.48 12.28
CA GLY A 292 32.22 0.37 12.41
C GLY A 292 33.25 0.65 13.49
N GLU A 293 33.92 -0.40 13.99
CA GLU A 293 34.89 -0.26 15.11
C GLU A 293 36.03 0.72 14.81
N LYS A 294 36.47 0.78 13.55
CA LYS A 294 37.57 1.64 13.12
C LYS A 294 37.13 2.99 12.59
N LYS A 295 35.99 3.05 11.90
CA LYS A 295 35.51 4.26 11.22
C LYS A 295 34.03 4.15 10.87
N ASN A 296 33.31 5.26 11.01
CA ASN A 296 31.95 5.43 10.50
C ASN A 296 31.98 5.86 9.02
N ILE A 297 31.05 5.34 8.24
CA ILE A 297 30.91 5.69 6.83
C ILE A 297 29.86 6.80 6.70
N ALA A 298 30.33 7.99 6.31
CA ALA A 298 29.44 9.10 6.01
C ALA A 298 28.74 8.88 4.66
N CYS A 299 27.42 8.98 4.63
CA CYS A 299 26.59 8.88 3.44
C CYS A 299 25.80 10.18 3.29
N LYS A 300 25.71 10.73 2.09
CA LYS A 300 24.87 11.91 1.79
C LYS A 300 23.51 11.50 1.22
N THR A 301 23.48 10.37 0.51
CA THR A 301 22.27 9.82 -0.10
C THR A 301 22.07 8.34 0.25
N GLU A 302 20.91 7.77 -0.07
CA GLU A 302 20.70 6.33 0.10
C GLU A 302 21.65 5.51 -0.78
N GLU A 303 21.94 5.98 -2.00
CA GLU A 303 22.86 5.36 -2.95
C GLU A 303 24.26 5.16 -2.35
N ASP A 304 24.73 6.11 -1.53
CA ASP A 304 26.00 5.98 -0.81
C ASP A 304 26.00 4.78 0.15
N ILE A 305 24.87 4.45 0.78
CA ILE A 305 24.72 3.30 1.68
C ILE A 305 24.88 1.99 0.90
N TYR A 306 24.18 1.87 -0.23
CA TYR A 306 24.30 0.69 -1.09
C TYR A 306 25.72 0.55 -1.62
N LYS A 307 26.33 1.65 -2.09
CA LYS A 307 27.70 1.68 -2.57
C LYS A 307 28.72 1.29 -1.50
N ALA A 308 28.53 1.73 -0.25
CA ALA A 308 29.39 1.37 0.87
C ALA A 308 29.34 -0.12 1.22
N LEU A 309 28.29 -0.82 0.78
CA LEU A 309 28.09 -2.25 0.96
C LEU A 309 28.27 -3.02 -0.36
N ASP A 310 28.97 -2.44 -1.34
CA ASP A 310 29.20 -3.02 -2.68
C ASP A 310 27.91 -3.54 -3.32
N LEU A 311 26.85 -2.73 -3.29
CA LEU A 311 25.60 -2.95 -3.98
C LEU A 311 25.26 -1.76 -4.89
N PRO A 312 24.67 -2.00 -6.07
CA PRO A 312 23.94 -0.95 -6.78
C PRO A 312 22.74 -0.47 -5.96
N TYR A 313 22.27 0.75 -6.23
CA TYR A 313 21.06 1.28 -5.60
C TYR A 313 19.84 0.43 -5.94
N ILE A 314 19.08 0.06 -4.92
CA ILE A 314 17.83 -0.69 -5.06
C ILE A 314 16.66 0.27 -4.89
N ALA A 315 15.87 0.44 -5.96
CA ALA A 315 14.70 1.30 -5.98
C ALA A 315 13.68 0.85 -4.89
N PRO A 316 12.99 1.79 -4.21
CA PRO A 316 12.04 1.48 -3.13
C PRO A 316 11.00 0.42 -3.50
N GLU A 317 10.51 0.43 -4.75
CA GLU A 317 9.51 -0.50 -5.26
C GLU A 317 9.97 -1.97 -5.25
N LEU A 318 11.28 -2.23 -5.24
CA LEU A 318 11.86 -3.58 -5.22
C LEU A 318 12.15 -4.10 -3.81
N ARG A 319 12.07 -3.25 -2.78
CA ARG A 319 12.52 -3.55 -1.41
C ARG A 319 11.49 -4.38 -0.64
N GLU A 320 11.26 -5.60 -1.09
CA GLU A 320 10.31 -6.57 -0.52
C GLU A 320 10.96 -7.93 -0.19
N ASP A 321 12.29 -8.05 -0.28
CA ASP A 321 13.05 -9.30 -0.08
C ASP A 321 12.55 -10.46 -0.95
N THR A 322 12.38 -10.18 -2.24
CA THR A 322 11.91 -11.13 -3.26
C THR A 322 12.94 -11.40 -4.35
N GLY A 323 14.22 -11.21 -3.99
CA GLY A 323 15.38 -11.49 -4.83
C GLY A 323 16.19 -10.27 -5.26
N GLU A 324 15.80 -9.05 -4.85
CA GLU A 324 16.45 -7.79 -5.23
C GLU A 324 17.90 -7.72 -4.75
N ILE A 325 18.20 -8.25 -3.55
CA ILE A 325 19.57 -8.31 -3.03
C ILE A 325 20.43 -9.25 -3.88
N ASN A 326 19.91 -10.44 -4.21
CA ASN A 326 20.63 -11.39 -5.05
C ASN A 326 20.86 -10.87 -6.47
N ALA A 327 19.87 -10.16 -7.04
CA ALA A 327 20.02 -9.52 -8.35
C ALA A 327 21.05 -8.38 -8.29
N ALA A 328 21.06 -7.60 -7.22
CA ALA A 328 22.04 -6.54 -6.99
C ALA A 328 23.47 -7.09 -6.92
N LEU A 329 23.68 -8.18 -6.18
CA LEU A 329 24.98 -8.87 -6.09
C LEU A 329 25.48 -9.43 -7.42
N LYS A 330 24.57 -9.93 -8.25
CA LYS A 330 24.88 -10.48 -9.57
C LYS A 330 25.01 -9.40 -10.65
N GLY A 331 24.72 -8.14 -10.34
CA GLY A 331 24.66 -7.06 -11.33
C GLY A 331 23.52 -7.21 -12.34
N THR A 332 22.43 -7.89 -11.95
CA THR A 332 21.27 -8.18 -12.81
C THR A 332 19.99 -7.49 -12.34
N LEU A 333 20.10 -6.35 -11.63
CA LEU A 333 18.92 -5.54 -11.33
C LEU A 333 18.32 -4.98 -12.64
N PRO A 334 16.99 -4.97 -12.77
CA PRO A 334 16.33 -4.42 -13.94
C PRO A 334 16.44 -2.89 -14.00
N THR A 335 16.53 -2.33 -15.21
CA THR A 335 16.34 -0.88 -15.44
C THR A 335 14.86 -0.56 -15.51
N LEU A 336 14.25 -0.33 -14.35
CA LEU A 336 12.81 -0.20 -14.20
C LEU A 336 12.18 0.84 -15.13
N VAL A 337 11.00 0.50 -15.67
CA VAL A 337 10.20 1.42 -16.47
C VAL A 337 9.86 2.71 -15.71
N GLU A 338 9.79 3.82 -16.43
CA GLU A 338 9.48 5.15 -15.89
C GLU A 338 8.26 5.76 -16.58
N SER A 339 7.49 6.59 -15.87
CA SER A 339 6.28 7.24 -16.41
C SER A 339 6.55 8.04 -17.69
N LYS A 340 7.70 8.71 -17.78
CA LYS A 340 8.10 9.48 -18.97
C LYS A 340 8.34 8.64 -20.23
N GLN A 341 8.47 7.32 -20.09
CA GLN A 341 8.63 6.40 -21.21
C GLN A 341 7.29 5.99 -21.82
N ILE A 342 6.17 6.19 -21.10
CA ILE A 342 4.82 5.90 -21.58
C ILE A 342 4.47 6.88 -22.71
N GLN A 343 4.27 6.34 -23.91
CA GLN A 343 3.93 7.11 -25.11
C GLN A 343 2.42 7.28 -25.29
N GLY A 344 1.59 6.43 -24.68
CA GLY A 344 0.14 6.52 -24.77
C GLY A 344 -0.56 5.39 -24.04
N VAL A 345 -1.86 5.52 -23.85
CA VAL A 345 -2.69 4.60 -23.06
C VAL A 345 -3.88 4.09 -23.86
N PHE A 346 -4.38 2.90 -23.52
CA PHE A 346 -5.55 2.27 -24.11
C PHE A 346 -6.63 2.08 -23.04
N HIS A 347 -7.77 1.49 -23.41
CA HIS A 347 -8.87 1.15 -22.50
C HIS A 347 -9.32 2.37 -21.67
N ASN A 348 -9.99 3.30 -22.35
CA ASN A 348 -10.54 4.53 -21.80
C ASN A 348 -11.99 4.68 -22.25
N HIS A 349 -12.85 5.17 -21.37
CA HIS A 349 -14.30 5.20 -21.53
C HIS A 349 -14.75 6.63 -21.82
N THR A 350 -15.85 6.74 -22.57
CA THR A 350 -16.41 8.02 -22.99
C THR A 350 -17.91 8.06 -22.76
N THR A 351 -18.54 9.19 -23.08
CA THR A 351 -20.00 9.33 -23.08
C THR A 351 -20.71 8.38 -24.06
N TYR A 352 -19.99 7.62 -24.89
CA TYR A 352 -20.55 6.50 -25.64
C TYR A 352 -20.92 5.31 -24.75
N SER A 353 -20.34 5.13 -23.58
CA SER A 353 -20.77 4.14 -22.59
C SER A 353 -21.07 4.82 -21.26
N ASP A 354 -20.20 4.64 -20.26
CA ASP A 354 -20.34 5.11 -18.89
C ASP A 354 -19.27 6.15 -18.48
N GLY A 355 -18.48 6.62 -19.44
CA GLY A 355 -17.56 7.74 -19.23
C GLY A 355 -18.27 9.09 -19.17
N ALA A 356 -17.64 10.04 -18.48
CA ALA A 356 -18.16 11.40 -18.26
C ALA A 356 -17.76 12.39 -19.36
N ASN A 357 -16.82 12.04 -20.23
CA ASN A 357 -16.22 12.95 -21.21
C ASN A 357 -16.37 12.45 -22.65
N THR A 358 -16.44 13.38 -23.59
CA THR A 358 -16.52 13.07 -25.03
C THR A 358 -15.19 12.53 -25.57
N LEU A 359 -15.21 11.92 -26.77
CA LEU A 359 -13.99 11.47 -27.47
C LEU A 359 -12.97 12.61 -27.62
N GLU A 360 -13.44 13.80 -28.01
CA GLU A 360 -12.59 14.98 -28.22
C GLU A 360 -12.00 15.50 -26.91
N GLU A 361 -12.78 15.59 -25.83
CA GLU A 361 -12.29 16.02 -24.52
C GLU A 361 -11.20 15.08 -23.99
N MET A 362 -11.41 13.77 -24.09
CA MET A 362 -10.43 12.76 -23.69
C MET A 362 -9.14 12.84 -24.53
N ALA A 363 -9.27 12.97 -25.85
CA ALA A 363 -8.13 13.09 -26.74
C ALA A 363 -7.32 14.38 -26.52
N ASN A 364 -8.01 15.50 -26.26
CA ASN A 364 -7.37 16.78 -25.94
C ASN A 364 -6.62 16.73 -24.60
N LYS A 365 -7.20 16.11 -23.57
CA LYS A 365 -6.51 15.90 -22.29
C LYS A 365 -5.31 14.97 -22.46
N ALA A 366 -5.43 13.87 -23.19
CA ALA A 366 -4.31 12.97 -23.44
C ALA A 366 -3.14 13.69 -24.14
N GLN A 367 -3.42 14.56 -25.12
CA GLN A 367 -2.40 15.40 -25.75
C GLN A 367 -1.75 16.39 -24.78
N SER A 368 -2.52 17.01 -23.87
CA SER A 368 -1.97 17.96 -22.89
C SER A 368 -1.09 17.28 -21.84
N LEU A 369 -1.28 15.98 -21.60
CA LEU A 369 -0.38 15.12 -20.83
C LEU A 369 0.89 14.71 -21.59
N GLY A 370 1.02 15.10 -22.87
CA GLY A 370 2.18 14.79 -23.70
C GLY A 370 2.15 13.41 -24.38
N LEU A 371 1.07 12.65 -24.20
CA LEU A 371 0.86 11.35 -24.87
C LEU A 371 0.80 11.54 -26.39
N LYS A 372 1.28 10.54 -27.13
CA LYS A 372 1.32 10.47 -28.59
C LYS A 372 0.14 9.73 -29.18
N TYR A 373 -0.53 8.92 -28.37
CA TYR A 373 -1.75 8.23 -28.75
C TYR A 373 -2.66 7.94 -27.56
N LEU A 374 -3.93 7.70 -27.88
CA LEU A 374 -4.99 7.29 -26.96
C LEU A 374 -5.83 6.20 -27.61
N GLY A 375 -6.20 5.16 -26.87
CA GLY A 375 -7.15 4.15 -27.32
C GLY A 375 -8.40 4.12 -26.46
N PHE A 376 -9.57 3.96 -27.08
CA PHE A 376 -10.84 3.83 -26.37
C PHE A 376 -11.21 2.37 -26.06
N GLY A 377 -12.06 2.17 -25.07
CA GLY A 377 -12.47 0.86 -24.59
C GLY A 377 -13.89 0.88 -24.05
N ASP A 378 -14.79 1.67 -24.63
CA ASP A 378 -16.20 1.68 -24.23
C ASP A 378 -16.80 0.26 -24.23
N HIS A 379 -17.80 0.03 -23.38
CA HIS A 379 -18.35 -1.30 -23.15
C HIS A 379 -19.20 -1.85 -24.31
N SER A 380 -19.18 -3.17 -24.49
CA SER A 380 -19.98 -3.88 -25.48
C SER A 380 -21.46 -4.04 -25.09
N GLN A 381 -22.28 -4.51 -26.04
CA GLN A 381 -23.74 -4.48 -26.00
C GLN A 381 -24.41 -5.18 -24.80
N SER A 382 -23.82 -6.23 -24.23
CA SER A 382 -24.42 -6.95 -23.08
C SER A 382 -24.40 -6.15 -21.79
N LEU A 383 -23.48 -5.20 -21.64
CA LEU A 383 -23.34 -4.40 -20.41
C LEU A 383 -24.29 -3.20 -20.41
N THR A 384 -25.59 -3.49 -20.43
CA THR A 384 -26.67 -2.49 -20.48
C THR A 384 -26.62 -1.47 -19.35
N VAL A 385 -26.19 -1.87 -18.14
CA VAL A 385 -26.02 -0.99 -16.97
C VAL A 385 -24.98 0.10 -17.20
N ALA A 386 -24.02 -0.13 -18.10
CA ALA A 386 -22.98 0.81 -18.49
C ALA A 386 -23.25 1.45 -19.87
N ASN A 387 -24.50 1.37 -20.36
CA ASN A 387 -24.91 1.92 -21.65
C ASN A 387 -24.05 1.37 -22.82
N GLY A 388 -23.78 0.07 -22.80
CA GLY A 388 -23.01 -0.64 -23.82
C GLY A 388 -23.42 -0.34 -25.27
N LEU A 389 -22.45 -0.35 -26.18
CA LEU A 389 -22.66 0.10 -27.56
C LEU A 389 -23.41 -0.97 -28.37
N SER A 390 -24.42 -0.57 -29.14
CA SER A 390 -24.94 -1.43 -30.21
C SER A 390 -23.99 -1.42 -31.42
N PRO A 391 -24.06 -2.41 -32.33
CA PRO A 391 -23.32 -2.40 -33.60
C PRO A 391 -23.42 -1.09 -34.40
N GLU A 392 -24.58 -0.43 -34.37
CA GLU A 392 -24.80 0.87 -35.02
C GLU A 392 -24.04 2.00 -34.31
N ARG A 393 -24.05 1.99 -32.97
CA ARG A 393 -23.33 2.98 -32.15
C ARG A 393 -21.81 2.83 -32.30
N VAL A 394 -21.31 1.61 -32.43
CA VAL A 394 -19.91 1.32 -32.77
C VAL A 394 -19.51 2.01 -34.08
N LYS A 395 -20.29 1.82 -35.15
CA LYS A 395 -20.01 2.44 -36.46
C LYS A 395 -19.99 3.97 -36.38
N LYS A 396 -20.91 4.55 -35.60
CA LYS A 396 -20.95 6.00 -35.35
C LYS A 396 -19.70 6.49 -34.62
N GLN A 397 -19.32 5.83 -33.53
CA GLN A 397 -18.13 6.18 -32.76
C GLN A 397 -16.85 6.12 -33.61
N ILE A 398 -16.71 5.05 -34.41
CA ILE A 398 -15.57 4.87 -35.31
C ILE A 398 -15.47 6.00 -36.34
N ALA A 399 -16.60 6.43 -36.91
CA ALA A 399 -16.62 7.54 -37.86
C ALA A 399 -16.18 8.86 -37.20
N GLU A 400 -16.61 9.12 -35.96
CA GLU A 400 -16.19 10.29 -35.18
C GLU A 400 -14.69 10.24 -34.83
N ILE A 401 -14.17 9.06 -34.46
CA ILE A 401 -12.73 8.85 -34.24
C ILE A 401 -11.92 9.12 -35.52
N ASP A 402 -12.42 8.69 -36.69
CA ASP A 402 -11.77 8.96 -37.98
C ASP A 402 -11.75 10.46 -38.31
N GLU A 403 -12.85 11.17 -38.04
CA GLU A 403 -12.92 12.62 -38.18
C GLU A 403 -11.91 13.32 -37.26
N LEU A 404 -11.84 12.93 -35.98
CA LEU A 404 -10.87 13.50 -35.03
C LEU A 404 -9.42 13.23 -35.45
N ASN A 405 -9.10 12.00 -35.87
CA ASN A 405 -7.78 11.65 -36.40
C ASN A 405 -7.38 12.50 -37.61
N SER A 406 -8.32 12.91 -38.46
CA SER A 406 -8.02 13.80 -39.60
C SER A 406 -7.63 15.22 -39.18
N LYS A 407 -8.08 15.66 -37.99
CA LYS A 407 -7.85 17.00 -37.43
C LYS A 407 -6.64 17.06 -36.51
N MET A 408 -6.35 15.97 -35.78
CA MET A 408 -5.30 15.92 -34.76
C MET A 408 -3.94 15.49 -35.32
N LYS A 409 -3.15 16.46 -35.81
CA LYS A 409 -1.80 16.17 -36.33
C LYS A 409 -0.83 15.76 -35.23
N GLY A 410 -0.10 14.67 -35.44
CA GLY A 410 0.94 14.20 -34.51
C GLY A 410 0.41 13.45 -33.29
N PHE A 411 -0.90 13.17 -33.25
CA PHE A 411 -1.56 12.37 -32.23
C PHE A 411 -2.46 11.33 -32.89
N ARG A 412 -2.51 10.11 -32.34
CA ARG A 412 -3.30 9.03 -32.91
C ARG A 412 -4.35 8.54 -31.92
N ILE A 413 -5.60 8.50 -32.35
CA ILE A 413 -6.68 7.84 -31.63
C ILE A 413 -6.87 6.44 -32.22
N PHE A 414 -6.74 5.42 -31.37
CA PHE A 414 -6.99 4.02 -31.72
C PHE A 414 -8.43 3.63 -31.38
N LYS A 415 -9.07 2.94 -32.32
CA LYS A 415 -10.43 2.42 -32.21
C LYS A 415 -10.38 1.14 -31.39
N GLY A 416 -10.87 1.15 -30.17
CA GLY A 416 -10.93 -0.05 -29.35
C GLY A 416 -12.29 -0.22 -28.68
N ILE A 417 -12.46 -1.38 -28.07
CA ILE A 417 -13.65 -1.79 -27.34
C ILE A 417 -13.23 -2.63 -26.14
N GLU A 418 -13.92 -2.46 -25.01
CA GLU A 418 -13.94 -3.48 -23.97
C GLU A 418 -15.11 -4.43 -24.23
N CYS A 419 -14.78 -5.60 -24.78
CA CYS A 419 -15.74 -6.63 -25.16
C CYS A 419 -15.92 -7.62 -24.01
N ASP A 420 -17.17 -7.78 -23.58
CA ASP A 420 -17.54 -8.77 -22.59
C ASP A 420 -17.18 -10.19 -23.06
N ILE A 421 -16.52 -10.93 -22.18
CA ILE A 421 -16.36 -12.38 -22.29
C ILE A 421 -17.61 -13.00 -21.69
N LEU A 422 -18.45 -13.61 -22.51
CA LEU A 422 -19.70 -14.24 -22.06
C LEU A 422 -19.44 -15.48 -21.20
N ALA A 423 -20.48 -15.98 -20.52
CA ALA A 423 -20.35 -17.08 -19.56
C ALA A 423 -19.73 -18.35 -20.16
N ASP A 424 -19.96 -18.59 -21.45
CA ASP A 424 -19.42 -19.74 -22.17
C ASP A 424 -18.02 -19.48 -22.77
N GLY A 425 -17.45 -18.28 -22.61
CA GLY A 425 -16.16 -17.86 -23.17
C GLY A 425 -16.21 -17.30 -24.60
N SER A 426 -17.40 -17.16 -25.20
CA SER A 426 -17.56 -16.39 -26.45
C SER A 426 -17.48 -14.88 -26.19
N LEU A 427 -17.31 -14.10 -27.25
CA LEU A 427 -17.26 -12.63 -27.19
C LEU A 427 -18.63 -12.04 -27.48
N ASP A 428 -18.90 -10.89 -26.88
CA ASP A 428 -20.19 -10.20 -26.96
C ASP A 428 -20.48 -9.49 -28.30
N TYR A 429 -19.64 -9.70 -29.32
CA TYR A 429 -19.91 -9.28 -30.70
C TYR A 429 -19.58 -10.39 -31.68
N ASP A 430 -20.24 -10.35 -32.84
CA ASP A 430 -19.81 -11.14 -33.99
C ASP A 430 -18.48 -10.66 -34.57
N ASP A 431 -17.87 -11.50 -35.38
CA ASP A 431 -16.58 -11.18 -35.96
C ASP A 431 -16.64 -10.00 -36.95
N GLU A 432 -17.80 -9.67 -37.52
CA GLU A 432 -17.92 -8.55 -38.47
C GLU A 432 -17.73 -7.23 -37.74
N ILE A 433 -18.35 -7.10 -36.57
CA ILE A 433 -18.18 -5.94 -35.70
C ILE A 433 -16.79 -5.92 -35.07
N LEU A 434 -16.29 -7.05 -34.57
CA LEU A 434 -14.95 -7.12 -33.98
C LEU A 434 -13.85 -6.71 -34.99
N ALA A 435 -14.04 -6.94 -36.28
CA ALA A 435 -13.05 -6.62 -37.32
C ALA A 435 -12.91 -5.11 -37.59
N LEU A 436 -13.84 -4.29 -37.10
CA LEU A 436 -13.80 -2.83 -37.28
C LEU A 436 -12.77 -2.16 -36.35
N PHE A 437 -12.46 -2.77 -35.21
CA PHE A 437 -11.57 -2.20 -34.19
C PHE A 437 -10.09 -2.37 -34.54
N ASP A 438 -9.27 -1.46 -34.03
CA ASP A 438 -7.81 -1.58 -34.04
C ASP A 438 -7.35 -2.63 -33.01
N TYR A 439 -8.02 -2.70 -31.86
CA TYR A 439 -7.79 -3.69 -30.82
C TYR A 439 -9.09 -4.01 -30.05
N VAL A 440 -9.11 -5.18 -29.40
CA VAL A 440 -10.22 -5.61 -28.53
C VAL A 440 -9.64 -6.01 -27.18
N VAL A 441 -10.19 -5.43 -26.10
CA VAL A 441 -9.92 -5.83 -24.72
C VAL A 441 -11.01 -6.81 -24.32
N GLY A 442 -10.64 -8.04 -23.95
CA GLY A 442 -11.58 -9.00 -23.37
C GLY A 442 -11.63 -8.87 -21.87
N SER A 443 -12.82 -8.73 -21.29
CA SER A 443 -12.99 -8.58 -19.83
C SER A 443 -14.15 -9.42 -19.32
N VAL A 444 -14.08 -9.84 -18.05
CA VAL A 444 -15.18 -10.55 -17.37
C VAL A 444 -15.89 -9.58 -16.43
N HIS A 445 -17.17 -9.30 -16.69
CA HIS A 445 -18.01 -8.43 -15.84
C HIS A 445 -19.13 -9.16 -15.09
N THR A 446 -19.33 -10.45 -15.38
CA THR A 446 -20.44 -11.23 -14.83
C THR A 446 -20.00 -12.63 -14.40
N HIS A 447 -20.84 -13.29 -13.60
CA HIS A 447 -20.65 -14.66 -13.13
C HIS A 447 -19.35 -14.86 -12.32
N PHE A 448 -19.03 -13.91 -11.43
CA PHE A 448 -17.81 -13.96 -10.59
C PHE A 448 -17.75 -15.12 -9.60
N GLN A 449 -18.85 -15.86 -9.42
CA GLN A 449 -18.93 -17.02 -8.53
C GLN A 449 -18.66 -18.37 -9.23
N MET A 450 -18.28 -18.35 -10.52
CA MET A 450 -17.80 -19.57 -11.20
C MET A 450 -16.60 -20.16 -10.45
N ASN A 451 -16.47 -21.49 -10.50
CA ASN A 451 -15.30 -22.12 -9.91
C ASN A 451 -14.03 -21.80 -10.72
N ARG A 452 -12.88 -22.06 -10.10
CA ARG A 452 -11.57 -21.67 -10.63
C ARG A 452 -11.31 -22.26 -12.01
N GLU A 453 -11.62 -23.52 -12.22
CA GLU A 453 -11.40 -24.23 -13.47
C GLU A 453 -12.30 -23.70 -14.60
N GLU A 454 -13.59 -23.51 -14.32
CA GLU A 454 -14.57 -22.94 -15.26
C GLU A 454 -14.19 -21.53 -15.69
N MET A 455 -13.89 -20.64 -14.74
CA MET A 455 -13.48 -19.27 -15.02
C MET A 455 -12.19 -19.23 -15.85
N THR A 456 -11.24 -20.09 -15.53
CA THR A 456 -9.98 -20.20 -16.29
C THR A 456 -10.24 -20.62 -17.73
N GLN A 457 -11.08 -21.65 -17.96
CA GLN A 457 -11.41 -22.11 -19.31
C GLN A 457 -12.23 -21.08 -20.10
N ARG A 458 -13.14 -20.36 -19.45
CA ARG A 458 -13.88 -19.24 -20.03
C ARG A 458 -12.94 -18.17 -20.59
N ILE A 459 -11.96 -17.76 -19.80
CA ILE A 459 -10.96 -16.75 -20.21
C ILE A 459 -10.05 -17.30 -21.32
N ILE A 460 -9.54 -18.53 -21.18
CA ILE A 460 -8.67 -19.15 -22.19
C ILE A 460 -9.39 -19.31 -23.54
N LYS A 461 -10.67 -19.70 -23.54
CA LYS A 461 -11.47 -19.79 -24.77
C LYS A 461 -11.57 -18.43 -25.47
N ALA A 462 -11.82 -17.36 -24.71
CA ALA A 462 -11.84 -16.00 -25.26
C ALA A 462 -10.47 -15.58 -25.81
N MET A 463 -9.36 -15.87 -25.11
CA MET A 463 -8.00 -15.55 -25.57
C MET A 463 -7.62 -16.24 -26.88
N ASN A 464 -8.17 -17.42 -27.14
CA ASN A 464 -7.98 -18.15 -28.40
C ASN A 464 -8.73 -17.52 -29.58
N HIS A 465 -9.64 -16.58 -29.31
CA HIS A 465 -10.30 -15.82 -30.34
C HIS A 465 -9.34 -14.80 -30.99
N PRO A 466 -9.16 -14.81 -32.33
CA PRO A 466 -8.13 -13.99 -33.01
C PRO A 466 -8.32 -12.47 -32.84
N ALA A 467 -9.54 -12.00 -32.57
CA ALA A 467 -9.83 -10.60 -32.30
C ALA A 467 -9.24 -10.09 -30.97
N ILE A 468 -9.10 -10.96 -29.96
CA ILE A 468 -8.66 -10.55 -28.61
C ILE A 468 -7.20 -10.13 -28.64
N THR A 469 -6.98 -8.85 -28.42
CA THR A 469 -5.65 -8.24 -28.45
C THR A 469 -5.09 -8.07 -27.05
N MET A 470 -5.96 -7.73 -26.10
CA MET A 470 -5.62 -7.51 -24.69
C MET A 470 -6.63 -8.25 -23.82
N LEU A 471 -6.21 -8.68 -22.63
CA LEU A 471 -7.10 -9.14 -21.57
C LEU A 471 -7.15 -8.06 -20.48
N GLY A 472 -8.33 -7.49 -20.23
CA GLY A 472 -8.56 -6.45 -19.22
C GLY A 472 -8.63 -7.02 -17.79
N HIS A 473 -8.37 -6.18 -16.80
CA HIS A 473 -8.43 -6.44 -15.33
C HIS A 473 -8.71 -7.91 -14.93
N LEU A 474 -7.69 -8.75 -15.07
CA LEU A 474 -7.76 -10.23 -15.14
C LEU A 474 -8.52 -10.91 -13.99
N THR A 475 -8.54 -10.33 -12.81
CA THR A 475 -9.17 -10.95 -11.63
C THR A 475 -10.50 -10.32 -11.28
N GLY A 476 -10.84 -9.19 -11.90
CA GLY A 476 -12.02 -8.39 -11.57
C GLY A 476 -12.03 -7.90 -10.12
N ARG A 477 -10.87 -7.81 -9.47
CA ARG A 477 -10.77 -7.38 -8.07
C ARG A 477 -11.09 -5.89 -7.93
N LEU A 478 -11.56 -5.51 -6.75
CA LEU A 478 -11.65 -4.13 -6.31
C LEU A 478 -10.95 -4.00 -4.95
N VAL A 479 -9.84 -3.28 -4.92
CA VAL A 479 -8.97 -3.12 -3.74
C VAL A 479 -9.80 -2.62 -2.55
N LEU A 480 -9.76 -3.37 -1.44
CA LEU A 480 -10.51 -3.14 -0.19
C LEU A 480 -12.05 -3.20 -0.32
N ARG A 481 -12.58 -3.71 -1.44
CA ARG A 481 -14.03 -3.76 -1.72
C ARG A 481 -14.51 -5.16 -2.10
N ARG A 482 -13.78 -5.83 -3.00
CA ARG A 482 -14.15 -7.13 -3.57
C ARG A 482 -12.90 -7.92 -3.92
N ASP A 483 -12.77 -9.12 -3.40
CA ASP A 483 -11.72 -10.05 -3.81
C ASP A 483 -11.88 -10.42 -5.29
N GLY A 484 -10.78 -10.78 -5.95
CA GLY A 484 -10.84 -11.28 -7.32
C GLY A 484 -11.64 -12.57 -7.41
N TYR A 485 -12.30 -12.81 -8.55
CA TYR A 485 -12.92 -14.11 -8.80
C TYR A 485 -11.86 -15.21 -8.88
N ALA A 486 -12.26 -16.45 -8.61
CA ALA A 486 -11.34 -17.58 -8.62
C ALA A 486 -10.87 -17.84 -10.06
N VAL A 487 -9.59 -17.61 -10.34
CA VAL A 487 -8.97 -17.85 -11.66
C VAL A 487 -7.56 -18.39 -11.47
N ASN A 488 -7.09 -19.22 -12.40
CA ASN A 488 -5.69 -19.64 -12.44
C ASN A 488 -4.87 -18.65 -13.28
N GLN A 489 -4.31 -17.62 -12.65
CA GLN A 489 -3.51 -16.60 -13.37
C GLN A 489 -2.30 -17.20 -14.09
N GLU A 490 -1.63 -18.22 -13.54
CA GLU A 490 -0.49 -18.87 -14.22
C GLU A 490 -0.92 -19.53 -15.54
N ALA A 491 -2.06 -20.24 -15.55
CA ALA A 491 -2.57 -20.84 -16.79
C ALA A 491 -2.94 -19.78 -17.82
N VAL A 492 -3.52 -18.67 -17.39
CA VAL A 492 -3.84 -17.53 -18.27
C VAL A 492 -2.57 -16.88 -18.83
N LEU A 493 -1.54 -16.66 -18.00
CA LEU A 493 -0.25 -16.12 -18.47
C LEU A 493 0.44 -17.05 -19.47
N GLN A 494 0.41 -18.37 -19.24
CA GLN A 494 0.94 -19.35 -20.19
C GLN A 494 0.17 -19.35 -21.52
N GLU A 495 -1.14 -19.17 -21.46
CA GLU A 495 -1.95 -19.05 -22.68
C GLU A 495 -1.64 -17.75 -23.43
N ALA A 496 -1.39 -16.65 -22.72
CA ALA A 496 -1.02 -15.36 -23.30
C ALA A 496 0.25 -15.45 -24.17
N VAL A 497 1.21 -16.30 -23.79
CA VAL A 497 2.40 -16.60 -24.60
C VAL A 497 2.00 -17.22 -25.95
N LYS A 498 1.06 -18.17 -25.97
CA LYS A 498 0.64 -18.88 -27.18
C LYS A 498 -0.17 -17.99 -28.10
N THR A 499 -1.11 -17.24 -27.54
CA THR A 499 -2.04 -16.37 -28.29
C THR A 499 -1.44 -15.00 -28.61
N LYS A 500 -0.30 -14.66 -27.99
CA LYS A 500 0.33 -13.33 -28.02
C LYS A 500 -0.65 -12.24 -27.55
N THR A 501 -1.54 -12.58 -26.63
CA THR A 501 -2.47 -11.64 -26.00
C THR A 501 -1.70 -10.79 -25.00
N LEU A 502 -1.86 -9.47 -25.08
CA LEU A 502 -1.30 -8.55 -24.08
C LEU A 502 -2.10 -8.69 -22.79
N ILE A 503 -1.43 -8.64 -21.63
CA ILE A 503 -2.13 -8.68 -20.34
C ILE A 503 -2.13 -7.28 -19.73
N GLU A 504 -3.31 -6.83 -19.30
CA GLU A 504 -3.48 -5.51 -18.74
C GLU A 504 -2.92 -5.39 -17.31
N ILE A 505 -2.22 -4.29 -17.06
CA ILE A 505 -2.03 -3.69 -15.74
C ILE A 505 -3.02 -2.52 -15.67
N ASN A 506 -4.19 -2.79 -15.12
CA ASN A 506 -5.24 -1.81 -14.96
C ASN A 506 -4.81 -0.87 -13.83
N ALA A 507 -4.52 0.36 -14.20
CA ALA A 507 -3.89 1.35 -13.36
C ALA A 507 -4.92 2.14 -12.54
N HIS A 508 -6.22 1.88 -12.70
CA HIS A 508 -7.24 2.48 -11.86
C HIS A 508 -6.94 2.14 -10.39
N PRO A 509 -6.85 3.11 -9.46
CA PRO A 509 -6.39 2.83 -8.10
C PRO A 509 -7.35 1.98 -7.26
N MET A 510 -8.60 1.80 -7.72
CA MET A 510 -9.52 0.79 -7.14
C MET A 510 -9.28 -0.63 -7.64
N ARG A 511 -8.51 -0.83 -8.71
CA ARG A 511 -8.25 -2.15 -9.32
C ARG A 511 -6.81 -2.59 -9.13
N LEU A 512 -5.86 -1.83 -9.66
CA LEU A 512 -4.43 -2.16 -9.73
C LEU A 512 -4.17 -3.59 -10.20
N ASP A 513 -4.90 -4.05 -11.22
CA ASP A 513 -5.01 -5.45 -11.64
C ASP A 513 -4.50 -5.60 -13.07
N LEU A 514 -3.37 -6.25 -13.36
CA LEU A 514 -2.74 -7.35 -12.64
C LEU A 514 -1.90 -7.00 -11.39
N ASP A 515 -1.95 -7.86 -10.36
CA ASP A 515 -1.04 -7.74 -9.20
C ASP A 515 0.45 -7.85 -9.61
N TRP A 516 1.30 -7.08 -8.94
CA TRP A 516 2.73 -6.95 -9.25
C TRP A 516 3.49 -8.29 -9.23
N ILE A 517 3.08 -9.27 -8.41
CA ILE A 517 3.70 -10.61 -8.38
C ILE A 517 3.52 -11.30 -9.73
N HIS A 518 2.33 -11.20 -10.30
CA HIS A 518 2.03 -11.78 -11.61
C HIS A 518 2.62 -10.94 -12.76
N CYS A 519 2.85 -9.65 -12.57
CA CYS A 519 3.64 -8.84 -13.51
C CYS A 519 5.07 -9.37 -13.64
N LYS A 520 5.74 -9.66 -12.51
CA LYS A 520 7.08 -10.26 -12.50
C LYS A 520 7.06 -11.63 -13.19
N ARG A 521 6.05 -12.45 -12.91
CA ARG A 521 5.87 -13.74 -13.56
C ARG A 521 5.64 -13.63 -15.07
N ALA A 522 4.83 -12.66 -15.52
CA ALA A 522 4.58 -12.41 -16.93
C ALA A 522 5.88 -12.04 -17.67
N LYS A 523 6.76 -11.23 -17.05
CA LYS A 523 8.11 -10.95 -17.58
C LYS A 523 8.94 -12.23 -17.76
N GLU A 524 8.99 -13.10 -16.75
CA GLU A 524 9.72 -14.38 -16.83
C GLU A 524 9.22 -15.28 -17.99
N LEU A 525 7.92 -15.21 -18.30
CA LEU A 525 7.30 -15.97 -19.39
C LEU A 525 7.44 -15.28 -20.75
N GLY A 526 7.94 -14.04 -20.81
CA GLY A 526 8.01 -13.24 -22.03
C GLY A 526 6.65 -12.67 -22.48
N VAL A 527 5.67 -12.58 -21.59
CA VAL A 527 4.37 -11.97 -21.85
C VAL A 527 4.51 -10.45 -21.79
N LYS A 528 4.10 -9.78 -22.87
CA LYS A 528 4.07 -8.31 -22.94
C LYS A 528 2.86 -7.79 -22.15
N LEU A 529 3.09 -6.79 -21.30
CA LEU A 529 2.08 -6.15 -20.46
C LEU A 529 1.66 -4.80 -21.02
N VAL A 530 0.43 -4.37 -20.75
CA VAL A 530 -0.12 -3.08 -21.20
C VAL A 530 -0.72 -2.32 -20.01
N ILE A 531 -0.23 -1.12 -19.74
CA ILE A 531 -0.67 -0.25 -18.64
C ILE A 531 -1.82 0.63 -19.15
N ASN A 532 -3.01 0.46 -18.58
CA ASN A 532 -4.19 1.20 -18.98
C ASN A 532 -4.88 1.81 -17.76
N PRO A 533 -5.24 3.11 -17.77
CA PRO A 533 -5.85 3.78 -16.63
C PRO A 533 -7.31 3.37 -16.38
N ASP A 534 -8.01 2.78 -17.36
CA ASP A 534 -9.45 2.50 -17.26
C ASP A 534 -10.21 3.80 -16.96
N ALA A 535 -9.83 4.85 -17.71
CA ALA A 535 -10.23 6.21 -17.40
C ALA A 535 -11.68 6.45 -17.82
N HIS A 536 -12.52 6.86 -16.86
CA HIS A 536 -13.92 7.24 -17.11
C HIS A 536 -14.10 8.76 -17.15
N SER A 537 -13.04 9.51 -16.85
CA SER A 537 -12.99 10.96 -16.97
C SER A 537 -11.59 11.41 -17.41
N THR A 538 -11.50 12.65 -17.85
CA THR A 538 -10.21 13.29 -18.19
C THR A 538 -9.22 13.30 -17.02
N GLY A 539 -9.70 13.36 -15.77
CA GLY A 539 -8.84 13.30 -14.58
C GLY A 539 -8.22 11.92 -14.35
N ASP A 540 -8.92 10.86 -14.74
CA ASP A 540 -8.49 9.48 -14.54
C ASP A 540 -7.39 9.06 -15.52
N LEU A 541 -7.19 9.82 -16.62
CA LEU A 541 -6.12 9.52 -17.60
C LEU A 541 -4.75 9.47 -16.95
N GLU A 542 -4.47 10.28 -15.91
CA GLU A 542 -3.19 10.30 -15.19
C GLU A 542 -2.97 9.04 -14.32
N TYR A 543 -4.00 8.20 -14.12
CA TYR A 543 -3.86 6.99 -13.31
C TYR A 543 -2.85 5.98 -13.88
N TYR A 544 -2.43 6.10 -15.14
CA TYR A 544 -1.35 5.27 -15.69
C TYR A 544 -0.09 5.28 -14.82
N GLU A 545 0.17 6.36 -14.06
CA GLU A 545 1.28 6.43 -13.11
C GLU A 545 1.23 5.37 -12.00
N TYR A 546 0.03 5.02 -11.54
CA TYR A 546 -0.15 3.92 -10.58
C TYR A 546 0.13 2.56 -11.22
N GLY A 547 -0.21 2.39 -12.50
CA GLY A 547 0.15 1.20 -13.27
C GLY A 547 1.66 1.09 -13.51
N VAL A 548 2.35 2.21 -13.73
CA VAL A 548 3.82 2.26 -13.75
C VAL A 548 4.38 1.85 -12.39
N SER A 549 3.76 2.28 -11.29
CA SER A 549 4.17 1.84 -9.95
C SER A 549 4.05 0.31 -9.77
N VAL A 550 2.95 -0.29 -10.24
CA VAL A 550 2.76 -1.76 -10.24
C VAL A 550 3.79 -2.45 -11.13
N ALA A 551 4.03 -1.93 -12.33
CA ALA A 551 5.03 -2.44 -13.28
C ALA A 551 6.45 -2.43 -12.66
N ARG A 552 6.82 -1.35 -11.99
CA ARG A 552 8.12 -1.22 -11.30
C ARG A 552 8.26 -2.24 -10.17
N ARG A 553 7.21 -2.41 -9.35
CA ARG A 553 7.17 -3.49 -8.33
C ARG A 553 7.26 -4.88 -8.95
N GLY A 554 6.72 -5.05 -10.16
CA GLY A 554 6.82 -6.27 -10.98
C GLY A 554 8.14 -6.42 -11.75
N TRP A 555 9.16 -5.61 -11.47
CA TRP A 555 10.50 -5.69 -12.10
C TRP A 555 10.49 -5.43 -13.62
N LEU A 556 9.47 -4.76 -14.13
CA LEU A 556 9.34 -4.51 -15.55
C LEU A 556 10.28 -3.41 -16.01
N GLU A 557 10.93 -3.65 -17.14
CA GLU A 557 11.70 -2.69 -17.90
C GLU A 557 10.84 -2.20 -19.07
N LYS A 558 11.33 -1.20 -19.79
CA LYS A 558 10.59 -0.61 -20.92
C LYS A 558 10.15 -1.65 -21.96
N ASP A 559 10.95 -2.71 -22.15
CA ASP A 559 10.77 -3.71 -23.20
C ASP A 559 9.67 -4.71 -22.86
N GLU A 560 9.20 -4.78 -21.62
CA GLU A 560 8.03 -5.59 -21.24
C GLU A 560 6.71 -4.82 -21.33
N VAL A 561 6.75 -3.49 -21.39
CA VAL A 561 5.57 -2.62 -21.36
C VAL A 561 5.22 -2.15 -22.77
N PHE A 562 4.02 -2.45 -23.26
CA PHE A 562 3.59 -2.14 -24.63
C PHE A 562 3.44 -0.64 -24.86
N ASN A 563 3.08 0.11 -23.83
CA ASN A 563 2.86 1.55 -23.88
C ASN A 563 4.13 2.38 -24.13
N THR A 564 5.32 1.76 -24.14
CA THR A 564 6.59 2.45 -24.43
C THR A 564 6.89 2.56 -25.91
N LEU A 565 6.14 1.84 -26.75
CA LEU A 565 6.29 1.83 -28.19
C LEU A 565 5.85 3.16 -28.81
N GLY A 566 6.52 3.59 -29.89
CA GLY A 566 6.10 4.76 -30.65
C GLY A 566 4.81 4.50 -31.43
N THR A 567 4.10 5.57 -31.80
CA THR A 567 2.81 5.49 -32.52
C THR A 567 2.85 4.57 -33.74
N LYS A 568 3.92 4.65 -34.56
CA LYS A 568 4.06 3.82 -35.78
C LYS A 568 4.22 2.33 -35.47
N GLU A 569 4.90 1.98 -34.37
CA GLU A 569 5.08 0.60 -33.95
C GLU A 569 3.75 0.00 -33.47
N VAL A 570 2.97 0.78 -32.71
CA VAL A 570 1.63 0.41 -32.27
C VAL A 570 0.68 0.23 -33.48
N GLU A 571 0.70 1.17 -34.44
CA GLU A 571 -0.08 1.07 -35.67
C GLU A 571 0.26 -0.20 -36.48
N ALA A 572 1.55 -0.51 -36.61
CA ALA A 572 2.00 -1.72 -37.30
C ALA A 572 1.51 -2.98 -36.58
N TYR A 573 1.67 -3.04 -35.24
CA TYR A 573 1.23 -4.17 -34.43
C TYR A 573 -0.28 -4.43 -34.59
N PHE A 574 -1.13 -3.42 -34.42
CA PHE A 574 -2.58 -3.59 -34.57
C PHE A 574 -3.00 -3.87 -36.03
N SER A 575 -2.29 -3.31 -37.03
CA SER A 575 -2.55 -3.62 -38.44
C SER A 575 -2.26 -5.09 -38.75
N GLU A 576 -1.13 -5.63 -38.28
CA GLU A 576 -0.77 -7.04 -38.47
C GLU A 576 -1.74 -7.98 -37.79
N ARG A 577 -2.13 -7.69 -36.54
CA ARG A 577 -3.13 -8.49 -35.81
C ARG A 577 -4.47 -8.52 -36.53
N ARG A 578 -4.95 -7.37 -37.01
CA ARG A 578 -6.23 -7.31 -37.74
C ARG A 578 -6.18 -8.04 -39.07
N LYS A 579 -5.06 -7.96 -39.81
CA LYS A 579 -4.84 -8.74 -41.03
C LYS A 579 -4.85 -10.25 -40.75
N ALA A 580 -4.28 -10.69 -39.63
CA ALA A 580 -4.31 -12.09 -39.24
C ALA A 580 -5.73 -12.56 -38.87
N PHE A 581 -6.53 -11.69 -38.25
CA PHE A 581 -7.94 -11.97 -37.94
C PHE A 581 -8.80 -12.07 -39.21
N THR A 582 -8.71 -11.09 -40.11
CA THR A 582 -9.54 -11.06 -41.32
C THR A 582 -9.19 -12.15 -42.34
N LYS A 583 -7.95 -12.65 -42.36
CA LYS A 583 -7.54 -13.79 -43.21
C LYS A 583 -8.00 -15.17 -42.72
N LYS A 584 -8.41 -15.29 -41.46
CA LYS A 584 -8.93 -16.55 -40.90
C LYS A 584 -10.43 -16.76 -41.15
N LYS A 585 -11.13 -15.72 -41.61
CA LYS A 585 -12.43 -15.82 -42.26
C LYS A 585 -12.24 -16.16 -43.73
#